data_AF-A0A3N9X0R7-F1
#
_entry.id   AF-A0A3N9X0R7-F1
#
_cell.length_a   1.000
_cell.length_b   1.000
_cell.length_c   1.000
_cell.angle_alpha   90.00
_cell.angle_beta   90.00
_cell.angle_gamma   90.00
#
_symmetry.space_group_name_H-M   'P 1'
#
loop_
_entity.id
_entity.type
_entity.pdbx_description
1 polymer ?
#
loop_
_entity_poly.entity_id
_entity_poly.type
_entity_poly.pdbx_seq_one_letter_code
_entity_poly.pdbx_strand_id
1 'polypeptide(L)'
;MRPIWLCRACGQPWPCGRAKLALVAEYDGNPVSLFLYLASLLHDAIDDLHKLNPTTTGCASDMFDRFLGWPSRHTRSDRMTEIGSPRPEEEPEA
;
A
#
# COMPACT_ATOMS: atom_id res chain seq x y z
N MET A 1 -5.87 -13.82 9.38
CA MET A 1 -5.64 -15.20 8.92
C MET A 1 -5.89 -15.23 7.43
N ARG A 2 -4.91 -15.74 6.67
CA ARG A 2 -5.13 -16.29 5.32
C ARG A 2 -5.60 -17.74 5.52
N PRO A 3 -6.59 -18.27 4.78
CA PRO A 3 -7.05 -17.85 3.44
C PRO A 3 -8.23 -16.87 3.40
N ILE A 4 -8.78 -16.44 4.54
CA ILE A 4 -9.94 -15.52 4.57
C ILE A 4 -9.58 -14.02 4.46
N TRP A 5 -8.29 -13.70 4.35
CA TRP A 5 -7.78 -12.32 4.21
C TRP A 5 -8.30 -11.33 5.26
N LEU A 6 -8.35 -11.78 6.53
CA LEU A 6 -8.64 -10.94 7.69
C LEU A 6 -7.36 -10.57 8.45
N CYS A 7 -7.32 -9.38 9.03
CA CYS A 7 -6.24 -8.95 9.91
C CYS A 7 -6.27 -9.75 11.23
N ARG A 8 -5.13 -10.35 11.62
CA ARG A 8 -5.04 -11.11 12.88
C ARG A 8 -5.26 -10.23 14.13
N ALA A 9 -4.92 -8.95 14.06
CA ALA A 9 -4.98 -8.04 15.20
C ALA A 9 -6.37 -7.44 15.45
N CYS A 10 -7.23 -7.35 14.44
CA CYS A 10 -8.53 -6.68 14.56
C CYS A 10 -9.70 -7.41 13.87
N GLY A 11 -9.46 -8.53 13.20
CA GLY A 11 -10.50 -9.30 12.50
C GLY A 11 -11.06 -8.63 11.24
N GLN A 12 -10.68 -7.39 10.93
CA GLN A 12 -11.18 -6.67 9.76
C GLN A 12 -10.55 -7.17 8.45
N PRO A 13 -11.20 -6.95 7.29
CA PRO A 13 -10.62 -7.24 5.99
C PRO A 13 -9.23 -6.63 5.85
N TRP A 14 -8.23 -7.46 5.57
CA TRP A 14 -6.87 -7.00 5.34
C TRP A 14 -6.74 -6.46 3.91
N PRO A 15 -6.12 -5.29 3.66
CA PRO A 15 -5.44 -4.44 4.63
C PRO A 15 -6.43 -3.60 5.46
N CYS A 16 -6.35 -3.73 6.80
CA CYS A 16 -7.14 -2.88 7.70
C CYS A 16 -6.43 -1.53 7.91
N GLY A 17 -7.13 -0.52 8.45
CA GLY A 17 -6.56 0.83 8.63
C GLY A 17 -5.21 0.85 9.37
N ARG A 18 -5.06 0.04 10.43
CA ARG A 18 -3.79 -0.11 11.16
C ARG A 18 -2.67 -0.69 10.29
N ALA A 19 -2.98 -1.71 9.49
CA ALA A 19 -2.01 -2.32 8.58
C ALA A 19 -1.62 -1.34 7.46
N LYS A 20 -2.57 -0.56 6.93
CA LYS A 20 -2.29 0.49 5.94
C LYS A 20 -1.30 1.52 6.47
N LEU A 21 -1.54 2.04 7.67
CA LEU A 21 -0.65 3.02 8.31
C LEU A 21 0.75 2.44 8.56
N ALA A 22 0.83 1.20 9.08
CA ALA A 22 2.11 0.53 9.32
C ALA A 22 2.89 0.33 8.02
N LEU A 23 2.23 -0.11 6.94
CA LEU A 23 2.87 -0.30 5.63
C LEU A 23 3.34 1.02 5.01
N VAL A 24 2.58 2.11 5.16
CA VAL A 24 3.04 3.42 4.67
C VAL A 24 4.28 3.89 5.43
N ALA A 25 4.28 3.72 6.75
CA ALA A 25 5.44 4.10 7.57
C ALA A 25 6.67 3.23 7.31
N GLU A 26 6.48 1.92 7.07
CA GLU A 26 7.57 0.97 6.80
C GLU A 26 8.22 1.19 5.43
N TYR A 27 7.42 1.59 4.43
CA TYR A 27 7.87 1.84 3.07
C TYR A 27 7.97 3.33 2.73
N ASP A 28 8.08 4.19 3.75
CA ASP A 28 8.27 5.63 3.57
C ASP A 28 9.53 5.90 2.71
N GLY A 29 9.40 6.80 1.74
CA GLY A 29 10.47 7.06 0.74
C GLY A 29 10.67 5.97 -0.33
N ASN A 30 9.95 4.84 -0.30
CA ASN A 30 10.00 3.83 -1.36
C ASN A 30 8.61 3.29 -1.75
N PRO A 31 7.77 4.13 -2.40
CA PRO A 31 6.41 3.75 -2.76
C PRO A 31 6.35 2.60 -3.77
N VAL A 32 7.35 2.46 -4.64
CA VAL A 32 7.41 1.37 -5.62
C VAL A 32 7.45 0.01 -4.92
N SER A 33 8.28 -0.11 -3.88
CA SER A 33 8.38 -1.36 -3.09
C SER A 33 7.07 -1.67 -2.36
N LEU A 34 6.38 -0.66 -1.84
CA LEU A 34 5.04 -0.83 -1.26
C LEU A 34 4.03 -1.36 -2.29
N PHE A 35 4.01 -0.80 -3.50
CA PHE A 35 3.13 -1.26 -4.57
C PHE A 35 3.44 -2.70 -5.01
N LEU A 36 4.71 -3.05 -5.16
CA LEU A 36 5.12 -4.41 -5.52
C LEU A 36 4.72 -5.43 -4.45
N TYR A 37 4.91 -5.07 -3.17
CA TYR A 37 4.47 -5.90 -2.05
C TYR A 37 2.94 -6.06 -2.06
N LEU A 38 2.18 -4.98 -2.23
CA LEU A 38 0.72 -5.06 -2.25
C LEU A 38 0.18 -5.81 -3.48
N ALA A 39 0.87 -5.75 -4.62
CA ALA A 39 0.49 -6.46 -5.82
C ALA A 39 0.67 -7.98 -5.70
N SER A 40 1.74 -8.45 -5.05
CA SER A 40 1.89 -9.88 -4.76
C SER A 40 0.79 -10.36 -3.82
N LEU A 41 0.45 -9.56 -2.81
CA LEU A 41 -0.62 -9.90 -1.89
C LEU A 41 -2.01 -9.86 -2.53
N LEU A 42 -2.26 -8.97 -3.48
CA LEU A 42 -3.47 -8.96 -4.27
C LEU A 42 -3.63 -10.29 -5.04
N HIS A 43 -2.55 -10.76 -5.67
CA HIS A 43 -2.56 -12.04 -6.40
C HIS A 43 -2.89 -13.21 -5.46
N ASP A 44 -2.19 -13.32 -4.33
CA ASP A 44 -2.46 -14.36 -3.33
C ASP A 44 -3.91 -14.27 -2.81
N ALA A 45 -4.44 -13.05 -2.64
CA ALA A 45 -5.80 -12.83 -2.14
C ALA A 45 -6.87 -13.25 -3.12
N ILE A 46 -6.68 -12.96 -4.40
CA ILE A 46 -7.58 -13.39 -5.45
C ILE A 46 -7.61 -14.91 -5.50
N ASP A 47 -6.46 -15.58 -5.45
CA ASP A 47 -6.36 -17.04 -5.50
C ASP A 47 -7.01 -17.70 -4.27
N ASP A 48 -6.65 -17.27 -3.06
CA ASP A 48 -7.21 -17.78 -1.81
C ASP A 48 -8.74 -17.60 -1.72
N LEU A 49 -9.24 -16.40 -2.03
CA LEU A 49 -10.66 -16.10 -1.93
C LEU A 49 -11.46 -16.81 -3.03
N HIS A 50 -10.94 -16.92 -4.25
CA HIS A 50 -11.62 -17.67 -5.32
C HIS A 50 -11.73 -19.15 -4.98
N LYS A 51 -10.67 -19.73 -4.41
CA LYS A 51 -10.67 -21.13 -3.94
C LYS A 51 -11.68 -21.34 -2.81
N LEU A 52 -11.85 -20.35 -1.94
CA LEU A 52 -12.81 -20.44 -0.84
C LEU A 52 -14.25 -20.31 -1.32
N ASN A 53 -14.55 -19.25 -2.08
CA ASN A 53 -15.84 -19.00 -2.71
C ASN A 53 -15.72 -17.89 -3.77
N PRO A 54 -16.04 -18.16 -5.05
CA PRO A 54 -15.97 -17.15 -6.12
C PRO A 54 -16.80 -15.89 -5.85
N THR A 55 -17.91 -16.00 -5.13
CA THR A 55 -18.76 -14.86 -4.75
C THR A 55 -18.09 -13.96 -3.71
N THR A 56 -17.21 -14.52 -2.86
CA THR A 56 -16.50 -13.77 -1.82
C THR A 56 -15.35 -12.93 -2.38
N THR A 57 -14.75 -13.33 -3.51
CA THR A 57 -13.71 -12.52 -4.14
C THR A 57 -14.25 -11.22 -4.74
N GLY A 58 -15.53 -11.19 -5.12
CA GLY A 58 -16.12 -10.01 -5.75
C GLY A 58 -15.48 -9.67 -7.10
N CYS A 59 -15.59 -8.41 -7.52
CA CYS A 59 -15.06 -7.95 -8.80
C CYS A 59 -13.57 -7.59 -8.72
N ALA A 60 -12.87 -7.68 -9.85
CA ALA A 60 -11.46 -7.30 -9.95
C ALA A 60 -11.20 -5.84 -9.50
N SER A 61 -12.15 -4.93 -9.75
CA SER A 61 -12.09 -3.54 -9.29
C SER A 61 -12.06 -3.44 -7.77
N ASP A 62 -12.89 -4.21 -7.06
CA ASP A 62 -12.97 -4.16 -5.59
C ASP A 62 -11.66 -4.63 -4.96
N MET A 63 -11.06 -5.66 -5.54
CA MET A 63 -9.77 -6.18 -5.11
C MET A 63 -8.64 -5.19 -5.41
N PHE A 64 -8.65 -4.56 -6.58
CA PHE A 64 -7.71 -3.49 -6.89
C PHE A 64 -7.83 -2.32 -5.90
N ASP A 65 -9.04 -1.81 -5.66
CA ASP A 65 -9.26 -0.67 -4.77
C ASP A 65 -8.85 -0.97 -3.32
N ARG A 66 -9.12 -2.20 -2.86
CA ARG A 66 -8.76 -2.68 -1.52
C ARG A 66 -7.26 -2.72 -1.28
N PHE A 67 -6.49 -3.22 -2.24
CA PHE A 67 -5.04 -3.41 -2.10
C PHE A 67 -4.23 -2.22 -2.62
N LEU A 68 -4.54 -1.71 -3.81
CA LEU A 68 -3.74 -0.74 -4.55
C LEU A 68 -4.41 0.64 -4.72
N GLY A 69 -5.69 0.80 -4.40
CA GLY A 69 -6.41 2.07 -4.59
C GLY A 69 -6.12 3.17 -3.56
N TRP A 70 -5.55 2.80 -2.40
CA TRP A 70 -5.28 3.73 -1.30
C TRP A 70 -3.83 4.24 -1.19
N PRO A 71 -2.76 3.50 -1.55
CA PRO A 71 -1.38 4.01 -1.48
C PRO A 71 -1.11 5.17 -2.44
N SER A 72 -1.78 5.19 -3.60
CA SER A 72 -1.68 6.24 -4.63
C SER A 72 -2.06 7.63 -4.13
N ARG A 73 -2.83 7.70 -3.04
CA ARG A 73 -3.24 8.95 -2.40
C ARG A 73 -2.10 9.53 -1.53
N HIS A 74 -1.21 8.69 -1.02
CA HIS A 74 -0.08 9.07 -0.18
C HIS A 74 1.16 9.47 -0.99
N THR A 75 1.44 8.78 -2.10
CA THR A 75 2.62 9.09 -2.94
C THR A 75 2.60 10.51 -3.51
N ARG A 76 1.41 11.06 -3.75
CA ARG A 76 1.26 12.45 -4.20
C ARG A 76 1.61 13.47 -3.11
N SER A 77 1.48 13.09 -1.83
CA SER A 77 1.83 13.94 -0.70
C SER A 77 3.34 13.95 -0.44
N ASP A 78 4.00 12.79 -0.59
CA ASP A 78 5.44 12.63 -0.36
C ASP A 78 6.29 13.38 -1.40
N ARG A 79 5.90 13.26 -2.67
CA ARG A 79 6.55 13.97 -3.80
C ARG A 79 6.44 15.49 -3.72
N MET A 80 5.55 16.02 -2.88
CA MET A 80 5.40 17.47 -2.65
C MET A 80 6.40 18.00 -1.61
N THR A 81 6.89 17.13 -0.72
CA THR A 81 7.89 17.46 0.31
C THR A 81 9.31 17.46 -0.27
N GLU A 82 9.60 16.59 -1.24
CA GLU A 82 10.94 16.45 -1.82
C GLU A 82 11.37 17.61 -2.74
N ILE A 83 10.42 18.37 -3.30
CA ILE A 83 10.71 19.52 -4.18
C ILE A 83 11.13 20.78 -3.36
N GLY A 84 11.08 20.70 -2.02
CA GLY A 84 11.27 21.84 -1.11
C GLY A 84 12.65 22.06 -0.51
N SER A 85 13.71 21.35 -0.91
CA SER A 85 15.07 21.63 -0.42
C SER A 85 15.83 22.52 -1.42
N PRO A 86 15.94 23.85 -1.19
CA PRO A 86 16.90 24.66 -1.92
C PRO A 86 18.30 24.15 -1.56
N ARG A 87 19.08 23.86 -2.60
CA ARG A 87 20.51 23.55 -2.51
C ARG A 87 21.20 24.69 -1.77
N PRO A 88 21.94 24.47 -0.66
CA PRO A 88 22.76 25.53 -0.09
C PRO A 88 23.78 25.94 -1.16
N GLU A 89 23.74 27.22 -1.52
CA GLU A 89 24.69 27.85 -2.41
C GLU A 89 26.08 27.78 -1.76
N GLU A 90 26.97 26.96 -2.32
CA GLU A 90 28.40 26.99 -1.98
C GLU A 90 29.00 28.27 -2.56
N GLU A 91 29.04 29.30 -1.73
CA GLU A 91 29.88 30.49 -1.91
C GLU A 91 31.25 30.22 -1.27
N PRO A 92 32.34 30.28 -2.05
CA PRO A 92 33.64 30.60 -1.48
C PRO A 92 34.03 32.04 -1.84
N GLU A 93 33.98 32.82 -0.76
CA GLU A 93 34.65 34.07 -0.40
C GLU A 93 36.07 34.29 -1.01
N ALA A 94 36.28 35.54 -1.47
CA ALA A 94 37.55 36.27 -1.73
C ALA A 94 38.35 36.00 -3.02
#